data_AF-A0AAP3E4B9-F1
#
_entry.id   AF-A0AAP3E4B9-F1
#
_cell.length_a   1.000
_cell.length_b   1.000
_cell.length_c   1.000
_cell.angle_alpha   90.00
_cell.angle_beta   90.00
_cell.angle_gamma   90.00
#
_symmetry.space_group_name_H-M   'P 1'
#
loop_
_entity.id
_entity.type
_entity.pdbx_description
1 polymer ?
#
loop_
_entity_poly.entity_id
_entity_poly.type
_entity_poly.pdbx_seq_one_letter_code
_entity_poly.pdbx_strand_id
1 'polypeptide(L)'
;RATVEMEIQAKVDANHPDARIDEQSDQIYGKTLEQEERIRAREEELEMISARAAFGRQSGRERRSQRIAEEAVQERHREFQKRAASVDSTLNPDRQDPREQLSPAELGQVNEQAGRLAAETVGGYTRAVIARRIATCVLEGAEIFEAVMAMKEELHHEAGTIVPIGSLEEIDRGEISIEGEIVELWEPSCRSMQQVGLIEDETGMTKFTVWKASRQPMVREGERVRFRAVAKNWYQGRCSIALTGWSQVVFPDRGRWWA
;
A
#
# COMPACT_ATOMS: atom_id res chain seq x y z
N ARG A 1 -37.35 43.08 56.31
CA ARG A 1 -36.01 43.71 56.30
C ARG A 1 -35.07 42.64 55.77
N ALA A 2 -34.41 42.86 54.63
CA ALA A 2 -33.44 41.90 54.10
C ALA A 2 -32.28 41.76 55.10
N THR A 3 -31.79 40.54 55.30
CA THR A 3 -30.62 40.29 56.14
C THR A 3 -29.37 40.76 55.42
N VAL A 4 -28.35 41.17 56.17
CA VAL A 4 -27.06 41.65 55.63
C VAL A 4 -26.43 40.62 54.68
N GLU A 5 -26.63 39.33 54.95
CA GLU A 5 -26.20 38.24 54.07
C GLU A 5 -26.88 38.28 52.70
N MET A 6 -28.16 38.64 52.61
CA MET A 6 -28.84 38.79 51.32
C MET A 6 -28.33 40.01 50.53
N GLU A 7 -27.97 41.10 51.21
CA GLU A 7 -27.33 42.25 50.55
C GLU A 7 -25.91 41.93 50.04
N ILE A 8 -25.13 41.18 50.83
CA ILE A 8 -23.80 40.72 50.42
C ILE A 8 -23.92 39.78 49.23
N GLN A 9 -24.85 38.81 49.28
CA GLN A 9 -25.04 37.85 48.20
C GLN A 9 -25.51 38.54 46.92
N ALA A 10 -26.48 39.47 47.00
CA ALA A 10 -26.92 40.24 45.85
C ALA A 10 -25.78 41.06 45.20
N LYS A 11 -24.84 41.57 46.02
CA LYS A 11 -23.68 42.33 45.52
C LYS A 11 -22.59 41.44 44.90
N VAL A 12 -22.45 40.21 45.40
CA VAL A 12 -21.56 39.19 44.82
C VAL A 12 -22.14 38.69 43.50
N ASP A 13 -23.44 38.41 43.46
CA ASP A 13 -24.14 37.92 42.27
C ASP A 13 -24.14 38.96 41.14
N ALA A 14 -24.31 40.26 41.45
CA ALA A 14 -24.22 41.34 40.47
C ALA A 14 -22.80 41.55 39.90
N ASN A 15 -21.76 41.14 40.60
CA ASN A 15 -20.36 41.27 40.16
C ASN A 15 -19.81 39.99 39.51
N HIS A 16 -20.61 38.93 39.39
CA HIS A 16 -20.16 37.69 38.77
C HIS A 16 -19.97 37.90 37.24
N PRO A 17 -18.86 37.42 36.65
CA PRO A 17 -18.57 37.64 35.22
C PRO A 17 -19.66 37.07 34.29
N ASP A 18 -20.39 36.06 34.75
CA ASP A 18 -21.49 35.40 34.04
C ASP A 18 -22.90 35.84 34.51
N ALA A 19 -23.02 36.93 35.27
CA ALA A 19 -24.32 37.50 35.62
C ALA A 19 -24.99 38.05 34.35
N ARG A 20 -25.78 37.19 33.68
CA ARG A 20 -26.55 37.55 32.49
C ARG A 20 -27.72 38.44 32.87
N ILE A 21 -27.92 39.52 32.12
CA ILE A 21 -29.11 40.37 32.18
C ILE A 21 -29.82 40.33 30.82
N ASP A 22 -31.15 40.43 30.93
CA ASP A 22 -32.16 40.73 29.91
C ASP A 22 -31.67 41.46 28.65
N GLU A 23 -32.14 40.99 27.49
CA GLU A 23 -31.79 41.42 26.13
C GLU A 23 -32.34 42.82 25.72
N GLN A 24 -32.69 43.70 26.67
CA GLN A 24 -33.34 44.99 26.38
C GLN A 24 -32.62 46.24 26.92
N SER A 25 -31.39 46.12 27.43
CA SER A 25 -30.58 47.25 27.91
C SER A 25 -29.19 47.21 27.30
N ASP A 26 -28.78 48.28 26.60
CA ASP A 26 -27.40 48.49 26.10
C ASP A 26 -26.37 48.67 27.24
N GLN A 27 -26.80 48.58 28.50
CA GLN A 27 -25.99 48.78 29.70
C GLN A 27 -25.89 47.48 30.50
N ILE A 28 -24.66 47.04 30.78
CA ILE A 28 -24.35 45.83 31.55
C ILE A 28 -24.42 46.19 33.03
N TYR A 29 -25.58 45.93 33.63
CA TYR A 29 -25.86 46.26 35.02
C TYR A 29 -24.79 45.71 35.97
N GLY A 30 -24.28 46.58 36.86
CA GLY A 30 -23.24 46.25 37.85
C GLY A 30 -21.81 46.51 37.42
N LYS A 31 -21.56 46.90 36.16
CA LYS A 31 -20.20 47.20 35.65
C LYS A 31 -19.96 48.70 35.49
N THR A 32 -18.70 49.11 35.61
CA THR A 32 -18.29 50.48 35.27
C THR A 32 -18.22 50.65 33.75
N LEU A 33 -18.35 51.88 33.26
CA LEU A 33 -18.25 52.20 31.82
C LEU A 33 -16.94 51.65 31.19
N GLU A 34 -15.83 51.77 31.92
CA GLU A 34 -14.52 51.24 31.48
C GLU A 34 -14.53 49.70 31.33
N GLN A 35 -15.26 49.00 32.20
CA GLN A 35 -15.41 47.55 32.11
C GLN A 35 -16.31 47.15 30.94
N GLU A 36 -17.36 47.92 30.65
CA GLU A 36 -18.24 47.70 29.50
C GLU A 36 -17.48 47.87 28.19
N GLU A 37 -16.71 48.96 28.04
CA GLU A 37 -15.88 49.21 26.86
C GLU A 37 -14.82 48.12 26.66
N ARG A 38 -14.23 47.63 27.76
CA ARG A 38 -13.24 46.54 27.71
C ARG A 38 -13.84 45.20 27.30
N ILE A 39 -15.07 44.91 27.72
CA ILE A 39 -15.79 43.70 27.31
C ILE A 39 -16.14 43.79 25.83
N ARG A 40 -16.70 44.93 25.40
CA ARG A 40 -17.09 45.16 24.01
C ARG A 40 -15.90 45.06 23.06
N ALA A 41 -14.77 45.69 23.41
CA ALA A 41 -13.54 45.59 22.62
C ALA A 41 -13.01 44.15 22.51
N ARG A 42 -13.15 43.35 23.59
CA ARG A 42 -12.73 41.94 23.59
C ARG A 42 -13.65 41.08 22.72
N GLU A 43 -14.95 41.33 22.75
CA GLU A 43 -15.93 40.64 21.92
C GLU A 43 -15.72 40.95 20.44
N GLU A 44 -15.49 42.22 20.09
CA GLU A 44 -15.11 42.63 18.73
C GLU A 44 -13.81 41.96 18.25
N GLU A 45 -12.80 41.84 19.12
CA GLU A 45 -11.56 41.14 18.79
C GLU A 45 -11.77 39.63 18.60
N LEU A 46 -12.59 39.01 19.45
CA LEU A 46 -12.97 37.60 19.33
C LEU A 46 -13.78 37.35 18.05
N GLU A 47 -14.69 38.25 17.68
CA GLU A 47 -15.41 38.19 16.42
C GLU A 47 -14.46 38.29 15.22
N MET A 48 -13.52 39.23 15.25
CA MET A 48 -12.48 39.37 14.22
C MET A 48 -11.60 38.11 14.10
N ILE A 49 -11.19 37.52 15.22
CA ILE A 49 -10.44 36.24 15.24
C ILE A 49 -11.30 35.10 14.70
N SER A 50 -12.58 35.03 15.07
CA SER A 50 -13.52 34.00 14.62
C SER A 50 -13.79 34.09 13.12
N ALA A 51 -13.99 35.29 12.58
CA ALA A 51 -14.16 35.55 11.17
C ALA A 51 -12.90 35.17 10.38
N ARG A 52 -11.72 35.53 10.88
CA ARG A 52 -10.44 35.13 10.28
C ARG A 52 -10.20 33.61 10.34
N ALA A 53 -10.65 32.95 11.42
CA ALA A 53 -10.57 31.50 11.57
C ALA A 53 -11.57 30.75 10.65
N ALA A 54 -12.72 31.36 10.32
CA ALA A 54 -13.68 30.80 9.37
C ALA A 54 -13.08 30.66 7.96
N PHE A 55 -12.26 31.62 7.52
CA PHE A 55 -11.49 31.54 6.27
C PHE A 55 -10.35 30.50 6.31
N GLY A 56 -9.98 29.98 7.48
CA GLY A 56 -8.87 29.03 7.69
C GLY A 56 -9.27 27.55 7.72
N ARG A 57 -10.56 27.19 7.71
CA ARG A 57 -10.97 25.78 7.79
C ARG A 57 -10.85 25.10 6.43
N GLN A 58 -9.66 24.59 6.14
CA GLN A 58 -9.32 23.67 5.04
C GLN A 58 -9.99 22.29 5.15
N SER A 59 -11.20 22.22 5.70
CA SER A 59 -11.97 20.99 5.78
C SER A 59 -12.19 20.42 4.37
N GLY A 60 -11.82 19.14 4.20
CA GLY A 60 -11.89 18.45 2.92
C GLY A 60 -10.88 18.89 1.86
N ARG A 61 -9.90 19.76 2.16
CA ARG A 61 -8.80 20.07 1.21
C ARG A 61 -8.05 18.80 0.83
N GLU A 62 -7.70 17.98 1.81
CA GLU A 62 -7.02 16.70 1.59
C GLU A 62 -7.80 15.81 0.63
N ARG A 63 -9.11 15.60 0.86
CA ARG A 63 -9.98 14.82 -0.04
C ARG A 63 -10.04 15.41 -1.46
N ARG A 64 -10.13 16.74 -1.60
CA ARG A 64 -10.13 17.41 -2.91
C ARG A 64 -8.77 17.24 -3.62
N SER A 65 -7.67 17.39 -2.88
CA SER A 65 -6.32 17.19 -3.40
C SER A 65 -6.07 15.73 -3.78
N GLN A 66 -6.57 14.75 -3.01
CA GLN A 66 -6.55 13.33 -3.35
C GLN A 66 -7.31 13.07 -4.65
N ARG A 67 -8.55 13.56 -4.78
CA ARG A 67 -9.33 13.39 -6.01
C ARG A 67 -8.63 14.00 -7.24
N ILE A 68 -8.13 15.23 -7.13
CA ILE A 68 -7.39 15.87 -8.23
C ILE A 68 -6.13 15.07 -8.58
N ALA A 69 -5.43 14.54 -7.58
CA ALA A 69 -4.26 13.70 -7.80
C ALA A 69 -4.62 12.37 -8.48
N GLU A 70 -5.72 11.73 -8.07
CA GLU A 70 -6.25 10.51 -8.69
C GLU A 70 -6.63 10.75 -10.15
N GLU A 71 -7.39 11.81 -10.44
CA GLU A 71 -7.77 12.22 -11.80
C GLU A 71 -6.53 12.50 -12.65
N ALA A 72 -5.58 13.29 -12.15
CA ALA A 72 -4.33 13.58 -12.84
C ALA A 72 -3.47 12.32 -13.08
N VAL A 73 -3.49 11.35 -12.17
CA VAL A 73 -2.82 10.05 -12.36
C VAL A 73 -3.50 9.26 -13.48
N GLN A 74 -4.83 9.22 -13.50
CA GLN A 74 -5.60 8.53 -14.55
C GLN A 74 -5.35 9.13 -15.93
N GLU A 75 -5.37 10.47 -16.05
CA GLU A 75 -5.07 11.17 -17.31
C GLU A 75 -3.65 10.86 -17.80
N ARG A 76 -2.64 10.98 -16.93
CA ARG A 76 -1.25 10.65 -17.30
C ARG A 76 -1.10 9.19 -17.70
N HIS A 77 -1.80 8.26 -17.04
CA HIS A 77 -1.75 6.85 -17.39
C HIS A 77 -2.39 6.60 -18.76
N ARG A 78 -3.53 7.22 -19.04
CA ARG A 78 -4.22 7.13 -20.33
C ARG A 78 -3.37 7.73 -21.46
N GLU A 79 -2.75 8.88 -21.25
CA GLU A 79 -1.82 9.48 -22.23
C GLU A 79 -0.60 8.61 -22.48
N PHE A 80 0.00 8.02 -21.43
CA PHE A 80 1.10 7.08 -21.57
C PHE A 80 0.67 5.85 -22.38
N GLN A 81 -0.46 5.25 -22.03
CA GLN A 81 -1.03 4.11 -22.72
C GLN A 81 -1.31 4.41 -24.20
N LYS A 82 -1.87 5.58 -24.54
CA LYS A 82 -2.07 6.01 -25.94
C LYS A 82 -0.75 6.14 -26.71
N ARG A 83 0.31 6.65 -26.09
CA ARG A 83 1.63 6.72 -26.72
C ARG A 83 2.24 5.33 -26.88
N ALA A 84 2.15 4.49 -25.85
CA ALA A 84 2.65 3.13 -25.86
C ALA A 84 1.89 2.24 -26.87
N ALA A 85 0.63 2.56 -27.17
CA ALA A 85 -0.19 1.87 -28.16
C ALA A 85 0.39 1.86 -29.58
N SER A 86 1.31 2.78 -29.89
CA SER A 86 2.06 2.77 -31.16
C SER A 86 3.05 1.60 -31.27
N VAL A 87 3.54 1.10 -30.13
CA VAL A 87 4.47 -0.04 -30.03
C VAL A 87 3.69 -1.32 -29.72
N ASP A 88 2.74 -1.25 -28.79
CA ASP A 88 1.92 -2.38 -28.39
C ASP A 88 0.44 -1.96 -28.38
N SER A 89 -0.27 -2.37 -29.44
CA SER A 89 -1.69 -2.02 -29.61
C SER A 89 -2.60 -2.53 -28.49
N THR A 90 -2.16 -3.52 -27.69
CA THR A 90 -2.91 -4.03 -26.54
C THR A 90 -2.95 -3.03 -25.38
N LEU A 91 -2.04 -2.06 -25.34
CA LEU A 91 -2.03 -0.99 -24.33
C LEU A 91 -2.99 0.16 -24.68
N ASN A 92 -3.65 0.14 -25.84
CA ASN A 92 -4.57 1.18 -26.24
C ASN A 92 -5.80 1.24 -25.29
N PRO A 93 -6.04 2.35 -24.58
CA PRO A 93 -7.15 2.48 -23.65
C PRO A 93 -8.52 2.59 -24.34
N ASP A 94 -8.53 2.92 -25.62
CA ASP A 94 -9.76 3.08 -26.41
C ASP A 94 -10.12 1.76 -27.14
N ARG A 95 -9.27 0.73 -27.07
CA ARG A 95 -9.55 -0.61 -27.62
C ARG A 95 -10.52 -1.33 -26.67
N GLN A 96 -11.54 -1.97 -27.23
CA GLN A 96 -12.47 -2.79 -26.45
C GLN A 96 -11.73 -3.91 -25.71
N ASP A 97 -12.14 -4.19 -24.47
CA ASP A 97 -11.54 -5.25 -23.68
C ASP A 97 -11.66 -6.60 -24.43
N PRO A 98 -10.56 -7.35 -24.61
CA PRO A 98 -10.59 -8.67 -25.23
C PRO A 98 -11.65 -9.60 -24.61
N ARG A 99 -11.88 -9.49 -23.30
CA ARG A 99 -12.83 -10.33 -22.56
C ARG A 99 -14.28 -10.08 -22.96
N GLU A 100 -14.62 -8.88 -23.43
CA GLU A 100 -15.98 -8.54 -23.88
C GLU A 100 -16.31 -9.06 -25.28
N GLN A 101 -15.30 -9.50 -26.03
CA GLN A 101 -15.46 -9.99 -27.40
C GLN A 101 -15.57 -11.52 -27.48
N LEU A 102 -15.26 -12.22 -26.38
CA LEU A 102 -15.40 -13.67 -26.28
C LEU A 102 -16.87 -14.07 -26.10
N SER A 103 -17.22 -15.28 -26.54
CA SER A 103 -18.51 -15.86 -26.19
C SER A 103 -18.64 -16.05 -24.66
N PRO A 104 -19.86 -16.09 -24.10
CA PRO A 104 -20.06 -16.34 -22.68
C PRO A 104 -19.41 -17.65 -22.17
N ALA A 105 -19.35 -18.68 -23.02
CA ALA A 105 -18.73 -19.95 -22.69
C ALA A 105 -17.21 -19.83 -22.60
N GLU A 106 -16.57 -19.23 -23.60
CA GLU A 106 -15.12 -18.99 -23.61
C GLU A 106 -14.71 -18.07 -22.47
N LEU A 107 -15.44 -16.98 -22.25
CA LEU A 107 -15.19 -16.06 -21.14
C LEU A 107 -15.29 -16.77 -19.78
N GLY A 108 -16.26 -17.67 -19.62
CA GLY A 108 -16.38 -18.52 -18.43
C GLY A 108 -15.13 -19.37 -18.20
N GLN A 109 -14.65 -20.05 -19.24
CA GLN A 109 -13.44 -20.87 -19.17
C GLN A 109 -12.19 -20.02 -18.87
N VAL A 110 -11.99 -18.91 -19.57
CA VAL A 110 -10.87 -17.98 -19.34
C VAL A 110 -10.86 -17.48 -17.90
N ASN A 111 -12.02 -17.11 -17.36
CA ASN A 111 -12.14 -16.61 -15.99
C ASN A 111 -11.86 -17.69 -14.93
N GLU A 112 -12.20 -18.94 -15.21
CA GLU A 112 -11.87 -20.10 -14.37
C GLU A 112 -10.36 -20.35 -14.38
N GLN A 113 -9.75 -20.48 -15.57
CA GLN A 113 -8.32 -20.74 -15.72
C GLN A 113 -7.47 -19.61 -15.15
N ALA A 114 -7.86 -18.35 -15.39
CA ALA A 114 -7.18 -17.19 -14.81
C ALA A 114 -7.29 -17.16 -13.28
N GLY A 115 -8.42 -17.62 -12.73
CA GLY A 115 -8.59 -17.78 -11.28
C GLY A 115 -7.64 -18.85 -10.73
N ARG A 116 -7.52 -19.98 -11.42
CA ARG A 116 -6.61 -21.08 -11.04
C ARG A 116 -5.15 -20.63 -11.04
N LEU A 117 -4.66 -20.04 -12.14
CA LEU A 117 -3.29 -19.55 -12.25
C LEU A 117 -2.95 -18.48 -11.21
N ALA A 118 -3.89 -17.56 -10.94
CA ALA A 118 -3.72 -16.54 -9.91
C ALA A 118 -3.67 -17.12 -8.48
N ALA A 119 -4.29 -18.28 -8.24
CA ALA A 119 -4.27 -18.96 -6.95
C ALA A 119 -2.98 -19.79 -6.77
N GLU A 120 -2.46 -20.38 -7.84
CA GLU A 120 -1.21 -21.16 -7.84
C GLU A 120 0.03 -20.26 -7.74
N THR A 121 -0.07 -19.00 -8.16
CA THR A 121 1.07 -18.07 -8.24
C THR A 121 1.00 -17.02 -7.16
N VAL A 122 2.03 -16.93 -6.31
CA VAL A 122 2.14 -15.85 -5.31
C VAL A 122 2.96 -14.71 -5.89
N GLY A 123 2.39 -13.50 -5.94
CA GLY A 123 3.03 -12.36 -6.62
C GLY A 123 2.82 -12.39 -8.14
N GLY A 124 3.31 -11.36 -8.84
CA GLY A 124 3.11 -11.22 -10.29
C GLY A 124 1.77 -10.59 -10.69
N TYR A 125 1.12 -11.17 -11.71
CA TYR A 125 -0.09 -10.61 -12.32
C TYR A 125 -1.37 -10.88 -11.52
N THR A 126 -2.30 -9.92 -11.59
CA THR A 126 -3.64 -10.13 -11.05
C THR A 126 -4.46 -11.05 -11.96
N ARG A 127 -5.49 -11.70 -11.39
CA ARG A 127 -6.48 -12.48 -12.16
C ARG A 127 -7.01 -11.73 -13.38
N ALA A 128 -7.28 -10.43 -13.25
CA ALA A 128 -7.80 -9.62 -14.35
C ALA A 128 -6.78 -9.46 -15.49
N VAL A 129 -5.50 -9.30 -15.17
CA VAL A 129 -4.41 -9.23 -16.15
C VAL A 129 -4.23 -10.58 -16.86
N ILE A 130 -4.22 -11.68 -16.08
CA ILE A 130 -4.13 -13.04 -16.62
C ILE A 130 -5.31 -13.32 -17.57
N ALA A 131 -6.54 -13.04 -17.14
CA ALA A 131 -7.74 -13.23 -17.96
C ALA A 131 -7.71 -12.39 -19.24
N ARG A 132 -7.26 -11.13 -19.15
CA ARG A 132 -7.15 -10.25 -20.31
C ARG A 132 -6.13 -10.77 -21.32
N ARG A 133 -4.97 -11.24 -20.87
CA ARG A 133 -3.92 -11.80 -21.74
C ARG A 133 -4.37 -13.10 -22.42
N ILE A 134 -4.96 -14.04 -21.67
CA ILE A 134 -5.52 -15.27 -22.24
C ILE A 134 -6.59 -14.93 -23.29
N ALA A 135 -7.50 -14.00 -22.98
CA ALA A 135 -8.53 -13.56 -23.91
C ALA A 135 -7.95 -12.94 -25.19
N THR A 136 -6.87 -12.14 -25.08
CA THR A 136 -6.16 -11.62 -26.26
C THR A 136 -5.67 -12.75 -27.16
N CYS A 137 -4.98 -13.75 -26.61
CA CYS A 137 -4.47 -14.88 -27.41
C CYS A 137 -5.60 -15.68 -28.08
N VAL A 138 -6.71 -15.89 -27.36
CA VAL A 138 -7.88 -16.60 -27.93
C VAL A 138 -8.49 -15.80 -29.10
N LEU A 139 -8.59 -14.48 -28.98
CA LEU A 139 -9.05 -13.63 -30.09
C LEU A 139 -8.07 -13.60 -31.27
N GLU A 140 -6.78 -13.81 -31.02
CA GLU A 140 -5.75 -13.96 -32.06
C GLU A 140 -5.78 -15.35 -32.73
N GLY A 141 -6.66 -16.25 -32.26
CA GLY A 141 -6.90 -17.56 -32.86
C GLY A 141 -6.25 -18.73 -32.13
N ALA A 142 -5.65 -18.50 -30.95
CA ALA A 142 -5.12 -19.59 -30.14
C ALA A 142 -6.25 -20.37 -29.44
N GLU A 143 -6.07 -21.68 -29.31
CA GLU A 143 -6.96 -22.49 -28.46
C GLU A 143 -6.79 -22.10 -26.99
N ILE A 144 -7.86 -22.18 -26.19
CA ILE A 144 -7.85 -21.75 -24.78
C ILE A 144 -6.73 -22.44 -23.98
N PHE A 145 -6.52 -23.74 -24.22
CA PHE A 145 -5.47 -24.49 -23.54
C PHE A 145 -4.07 -23.97 -23.88
N GLU A 146 -3.80 -23.66 -25.16
CA GLU A 146 -2.53 -23.11 -25.61
C GLU A 146 -2.27 -21.73 -24.99
N ALA A 147 -3.29 -20.86 -24.99
CA ALA A 147 -3.23 -19.56 -24.36
C ALA A 147 -2.94 -19.65 -22.84
N VAL A 148 -3.53 -20.62 -22.16
CA VAL A 148 -3.31 -20.86 -20.72
C VAL A 148 -1.91 -21.40 -20.45
N MET A 149 -1.40 -22.33 -21.27
CA MET A 149 -0.04 -22.86 -21.11
C MET A 149 1.01 -21.78 -21.37
N ALA A 150 0.84 -20.98 -22.43
CA ALA A 150 1.72 -19.85 -22.70
C ALA A 150 1.73 -18.84 -21.55
N MET A 151 0.55 -18.52 -21.00
CA MET A 151 0.41 -17.63 -19.84
C MET A 151 1.08 -18.22 -18.59
N LYS A 152 0.96 -19.53 -18.35
CA LYS A 152 1.63 -20.20 -17.22
C LYS A 152 3.15 -20.08 -17.35
N GLU A 153 3.68 -20.35 -18.54
CA GLU A 153 5.12 -20.24 -18.81
C GLU A 153 5.62 -18.81 -18.60
N GLU A 154 4.86 -17.82 -19.07
CA GLU A 154 5.15 -16.41 -18.86
C GLU A 154 5.17 -16.05 -17.36
N LEU A 155 4.19 -16.52 -16.58
CA LEU A 155 4.13 -16.26 -15.13
C LEU A 155 5.37 -16.78 -14.39
N HIS A 156 5.90 -17.94 -14.79
CA HIS A 156 7.14 -18.49 -14.22
C HIS A 156 8.35 -17.59 -14.47
N HIS A 157 8.38 -16.90 -15.61
CA HIS A 157 9.47 -16.01 -15.99
C HIS A 157 9.27 -14.56 -15.52
N GLU A 158 8.03 -14.15 -15.22
CA GLU A 158 7.67 -12.78 -14.86
C GLU A 158 8.30 -12.31 -13.55
N ALA A 159 9.03 -11.19 -13.60
CA ALA A 159 9.74 -10.64 -12.45
C ALA A 159 8.79 -10.39 -11.27
N GLY A 160 9.22 -10.78 -10.06
CA GLY A 160 8.45 -10.59 -8.83
C GLY A 160 7.46 -11.72 -8.50
N THR A 161 7.24 -12.68 -9.40
CA THR A 161 6.59 -13.95 -9.07
C THR A 161 7.45 -14.74 -8.08
N ILE A 162 6.83 -15.26 -7.02
CA ILE A 162 7.45 -16.23 -6.12
C ILE A 162 7.53 -17.57 -6.85
N VAL A 163 8.75 -18.08 -6.97
CA VAL A 163 9.02 -19.34 -7.66
C VAL A 163 9.37 -20.45 -6.67
N PRO A 164 9.01 -21.71 -6.97
CA PRO A 164 9.39 -22.84 -6.13
C PRO A 164 10.90 -23.04 -6.09
N ILE A 165 11.45 -23.40 -4.93
CA ILE A 165 12.89 -23.60 -4.71
C ILE A 165 13.42 -24.81 -5.52
N GLY A 166 12.59 -25.81 -5.78
CA GLY A 166 12.96 -26.96 -6.61
C GLY A 166 13.16 -26.62 -8.09
N SER A 167 12.55 -25.55 -8.58
CA SER A 167 12.57 -25.16 -10.00
C SER A 167 13.57 -24.04 -10.31
N LEU A 168 14.44 -23.66 -9.35
CA LEU A 168 15.33 -22.51 -9.55
C LEU A 168 16.27 -22.65 -10.74
N GLU A 169 16.68 -23.88 -11.06
CA GLU A 169 17.64 -24.15 -12.14
C GLU A 169 17.02 -23.95 -13.52
N GLU A 170 15.72 -24.20 -13.67
CA GLU A 170 14.97 -24.12 -14.93
C GLU A 170 14.66 -22.67 -15.33
N ILE A 171 14.64 -21.75 -14.36
CA ILE A 171 14.22 -20.37 -14.58
C ILE A 171 15.38 -19.54 -15.14
N ASP A 172 15.26 -19.09 -16.39
CA ASP A 172 16.29 -18.30 -17.08
C ASP A 172 16.18 -16.79 -16.77
N ARG A 173 16.42 -16.41 -15.50
CA ARG A 173 16.54 -15.00 -15.08
C ARG A 173 17.52 -14.83 -13.93
N GLY A 174 18.24 -13.71 -13.92
CA GLY A 174 19.30 -13.45 -12.92
C GLY A 174 18.78 -13.16 -11.51
N GLU A 175 17.56 -12.62 -11.38
CA GLU A 175 16.95 -12.27 -10.10
C GLU A 175 15.60 -12.94 -9.92
N ILE A 176 15.38 -13.54 -8.76
CA ILE A 176 14.18 -14.32 -8.46
C ILE A 176 13.58 -13.92 -7.12
N SER A 177 12.35 -14.34 -6.86
CA SER A 177 11.73 -14.24 -5.55
C SER A 177 11.30 -15.61 -5.07
N ILE A 178 11.56 -15.95 -3.82
CA ILE A 178 11.23 -17.25 -3.23
C ILE A 178 10.59 -17.05 -1.85
N GLU A 179 9.86 -18.06 -1.40
CA GLU A 179 9.32 -18.15 -0.04
C GLU A 179 9.66 -19.52 0.52
N GLY A 180 10.07 -19.58 1.78
CA GLY A 180 10.46 -20.82 2.43
C GLY A 180 10.79 -20.62 3.90
N GLU A 181 11.11 -21.71 4.58
CA GLU A 181 11.56 -21.73 5.97
C GLU A 181 13.08 -21.80 6.04
N ILE A 182 13.69 -21.03 6.94
CA ILE A 182 15.12 -21.13 7.22
C ILE A 182 15.37 -22.38 8.05
N VAL A 183 16.02 -23.38 7.45
CA VAL A 183 16.25 -24.68 8.09
C VAL A 183 17.52 -24.67 8.94
N GLU A 184 18.57 -24.02 8.43
CA GLU A 184 19.90 -24.05 9.07
C GLU A 184 20.67 -22.77 8.78
N LEU A 185 21.38 -22.24 9.78
CA LEU A 185 22.31 -21.13 9.66
C LEU A 185 23.73 -21.58 9.99
N TRP A 186 24.70 -21.21 9.15
CA TRP A 186 26.11 -21.52 9.38
C TRP A 186 26.92 -20.29 9.78
N GLU A 187 28.05 -20.54 10.45
CA GLU A 187 29.04 -19.51 10.74
C GLU A 187 29.63 -18.96 9.41
N PRO A 188 29.57 -17.63 9.17
CA PRO A 188 30.10 -17.04 7.95
C PRO A 188 31.62 -17.29 7.79
N SER A 189 32.01 -17.90 6.67
CA SER A 189 33.42 -18.25 6.43
C SER A 189 34.33 -17.07 6.13
N CYS A 190 33.79 -15.86 5.90
CA CYS A 190 34.58 -14.65 5.71
C CYS A 190 33.89 -13.40 6.28
N ARG A 191 34.70 -12.37 6.57
CA ARG A 191 34.23 -11.15 7.23
C ARG A 191 33.24 -10.34 6.40
N SER A 192 33.16 -10.51 5.09
CA SER A 192 32.22 -9.79 4.21
C SER A 192 30.83 -10.44 4.15
N MET A 193 30.70 -11.70 4.56
CA MET A 193 29.40 -12.38 4.70
C MET A 193 28.73 -11.96 6.01
N GLN A 194 27.44 -11.64 5.92
CA GLN A 194 26.59 -11.31 7.06
C GLN A 194 25.95 -12.57 7.62
N GLN A 195 25.32 -13.36 6.76
CA GLN A 195 24.67 -14.63 7.10
C GLN A 195 24.76 -15.58 5.89
N VAL A 196 24.78 -16.88 6.16
CA VAL A 196 24.71 -17.93 5.16
C VAL A 196 23.94 -19.10 5.77
N GLY A 197 23.14 -19.77 4.96
CA GLY A 197 22.31 -20.87 5.47
C GLY A 197 21.52 -21.57 4.37
N LEU A 198 20.58 -22.40 4.80
CA LEU A 198 19.64 -23.14 3.96
C LEU A 198 18.22 -22.60 4.15
N ILE A 199 17.53 -22.48 3.03
CA ILE A 199 16.10 -22.21 2.96
C ILE A 199 15.42 -23.33 2.18
N GLU A 200 14.28 -23.78 2.67
CA GLU A 200 13.52 -24.91 2.12
C GLU A 200 12.05 -24.55 1.92
N ASP A 201 11.45 -25.10 0.88
CA ASP A 201 10.00 -25.18 0.67
C ASP A 201 9.61 -26.63 0.34
N GLU A 202 8.34 -26.86 0.04
CA GLU A 202 7.83 -28.20 -0.29
C GLU A 202 8.43 -28.82 -1.58
N THR A 203 9.11 -28.00 -2.40
CA THR A 203 9.68 -28.42 -3.69
C THR A 203 11.19 -28.63 -3.64
N GLY A 204 11.89 -28.05 -2.67
CA GLY A 204 13.31 -28.27 -2.48
C GLY A 204 13.99 -27.30 -1.51
N MET A 205 15.31 -27.42 -1.45
CA MET A 205 16.16 -26.59 -0.60
C MET A 205 17.25 -25.89 -1.43
N THR A 206 17.62 -24.68 -1.04
CA THR A 206 18.76 -23.99 -1.64
C THR A 206 19.58 -23.23 -0.60
N LYS A 207 20.86 -23.04 -0.89
CA LYS A 207 21.74 -22.22 -0.08
C LYS A 207 21.48 -20.75 -0.38
N PHE A 208 21.34 -19.95 0.67
CA PHE A 208 21.34 -18.49 0.57
C PHE A 208 22.58 -17.87 1.20
N THR A 209 22.99 -16.71 0.69
CA THR A 209 24.08 -15.91 1.24
C THR A 209 23.66 -14.45 1.31
N VAL A 210 23.93 -13.81 2.45
CA VAL A 210 23.65 -12.40 2.69
C VAL A 210 24.97 -11.68 2.89
N TRP A 211 25.23 -10.64 2.10
CA TRP A 211 26.46 -9.86 2.21
C TRP A 211 26.31 -8.69 3.18
N LYS A 212 27.34 -8.37 3.96
CA LYS A 212 27.30 -7.24 4.92
C LYS A 212 27.03 -5.90 4.24
N ALA A 213 27.55 -5.71 3.03
CA ALA A 213 27.32 -4.51 2.22
C ALA A 213 25.84 -4.32 1.86
N SER A 214 25.07 -5.40 1.81
CA SER A 214 23.64 -5.39 1.47
C SER A 214 22.75 -4.93 2.62
N ARG A 215 23.25 -4.94 3.86
CA ARG A 215 22.55 -4.43 5.06
C ARG A 215 21.13 -5.00 5.22
N GLN A 216 20.95 -6.28 4.90
CA GLN A 216 19.65 -6.93 4.98
C GLN A 216 19.26 -7.24 6.43
N PRO A 217 17.94 -7.36 6.72
CA PRO A 217 17.46 -7.84 8.01
C PRO A 217 17.96 -9.24 8.32
N MET A 218 18.25 -9.52 9.60
CA MET A 218 18.65 -10.86 10.02
C MET A 218 17.46 -11.82 10.04
N VAL A 219 17.71 -13.05 9.59
CA VAL A 219 16.78 -14.18 9.66
C VAL A 219 17.19 -15.15 10.77
N ARG A 220 16.26 -15.97 11.24
CA ARG A 220 16.47 -17.00 12.27
C ARG A 220 16.09 -18.38 11.74
N GLU A 221 16.68 -19.43 12.29
CA GLU A 221 16.23 -20.80 12.02
C GLU A 221 14.77 -21.00 12.48
N GLY A 222 14.03 -21.82 11.76
CA GLY A 222 12.60 -22.06 11.94
C GLY A 222 11.70 -20.91 11.46
N GLU A 223 12.27 -19.87 10.83
CA GLU A 223 11.52 -18.70 10.41
C GLU A 223 11.08 -18.81 8.95
N ARG A 224 9.78 -18.61 8.71
CA ARG A 224 9.28 -18.44 7.35
C ARG A 224 9.61 -17.05 6.84
N VAL A 225 10.26 -16.99 5.68
CA VAL A 225 10.70 -15.75 5.05
C VAL A 225 10.34 -15.76 3.57
N ARG A 226 10.16 -14.57 3.02
CA ARG A 226 10.03 -14.35 1.59
C ARG A 226 11.15 -13.42 1.14
N PHE A 227 12.04 -13.95 0.31
CA PHE A 227 13.12 -13.20 -0.30
C PHE A 227 12.68 -12.72 -1.68
N ARG A 228 12.76 -11.41 -1.92
CA ARG A 228 12.42 -10.81 -3.21
C ARG A 228 13.67 -10.28 -3.90
N ALA A 229 13.71 -10.42 -5.22
CA ALA A 229 14.80 -9.96 -6.07
C ALA A 229 16.18 -10.40 -5.55
N VAL A 230 16.34 -11.69 -5.26
CA VAL A 230 17.63 -12.29 -4.90
C VAL A 230 18.35 -12.75 -6.15
N ALA A 231 19.65 -12.52 -6.19
CA ALA A 231 20.48 -12.90 -7.32
C ALA A 231 20.73 -14.40 -7.31
N LYS A 232 20.49 -15.08 -8.43
CA LYS A 232 20.95 -16.46 -8.62
C LYS A 232 22.47 -16.48 -8.74
N ASN A 233 23.07 -17.52 -8.18
CA ASN A 233 24.49 -17.80 -8.29
C ASN A 233 24.69 -19.30 -8.53
N TRP A 234 25.64 -19.64 -9.40
CA TRP A 234 25.88 -21.02 -9.82
C TRP A 234 27.22 -21.50 -9.29
N TYR A 235 27.21 -22.67 -8.64
CA TYR A 235 28.43 -23.32 -8.19
C TYR A 235 28.35 -24.83 -8.39
N GLN A 236 29.28 -25.39 -9.18
CA GLN A 236 29.34 -26.81 -9.51
C GLN A 236 27.99 -27.39 -10.00
N GLY A 237 27.29 -26.63 -10.85
CA GLY A 237 26.00 -27.04 -11.42
C GLY A 237 24.80 -26.90 -10.49
N ARG A 238 24.98 -26.43 -9.24
CA ARG A 238 23.88 -26.17 -8.31
C ARG A 238 23.55 -24.68 -8.24
N CYS A 239 22.28 -24.34 -8.28
CA CYS A 239 21.82 -22.99 -8.06
C CYS A 239 21.78 -22.66 -6.55
N SER A 240 22.35 -21.51 -6.20
CA SER A 240 22.27 -20.86 -4.89
C SER A 240 21.77 -19.43 -5.07
N ILE A 241 21.37 -18.78 -3.98
CA ILE A 241 20.87 -17.41 -4.03
C ILE A 241 21.71 -16.47 -3.17
N ALA A 242 21.79 -15.21 -3.57
CA ALA A 242 22.47 -14.16 -2.84
C ALA A 242 21.54 -12.95 -2.67
N LEU A 243 21.40 -12.50 -1.43
CA LEU A 243 20.70 -11.27 -1.13
C LEU A 243 21.65 -10.09 -1.38
N THR A 244 21.22 -9.16 -2.23
CA THR A 244 21.95 -7.94 -2.59
C THR A 244 21.33 -6.73 -1.88
N GLY A 245 21.85 -5.52 -2.11
CA GLY A 245 21.24 -4.29 -1.55
C GLY A 245 19.85 -3.96 -2.11
N TRP A 246 19.50 -4.53 -3.28
CA TRP A 246 18.20 -4.34 -3.93
C TRP A 246 17.17 -5.40 -3.52
N SER A 247 17.63 -6.49 -2.92
CA SER A 247 16.75 -7.55 -2.42
C SER A 247 15.90 -7.05 -1.26
N GLN A 248 14.77 -7.71 -1.02
CA GLN A 248 13.92 -7.43 0.12
C GLN A 248 13.66 -8.72 0.89
N VAL A 249 13.78 -8.65 2.22
CA VAL A 249 13.36 -9.72 3.12
C VAL A 249 12.01 -9.35 3.73
N VAL A 250 11.00 -10.17 3.47
CA VAL A 250 9.65 -10.06 4.05
C VAL A 250 9.46 -11.21 5.03
N PHE A 251 8.89 -10.92 6.19
CA PHE A 251 8.61 -11.89 7.24
C PHE A 251 7.09 -12.06 7.38
N PRO A 252 6.47 -13.08 6.76
CA PRO A 252 5.01 -13.24 6.77
C PRO A 252 4.41 -13.42 8.18
N ASP A 253 5.21 -13.94 9.11
CA ASP A 253 4.74 -14.33 10.45
C ASP A 253 5.24 -13.38 11.57
N ARG A 254 6.31 -12.60 11.36
CA ARG A 254 6.75 -11.60 12.33
C ARG A 254 5.65 -10.55 12.53
N GLY A 255 5.25 -10.36 13.78
CA GLY A 255 4.24 -9.34 14.12
C GLY A 255 2.80 -9.80 13.94
N ARG A 256 2.53 -11.09 13.74
CA ARG A 256 1.20 -11.67 14.02
C ARG A 256 1.10 -11.94 15.52
N TRP A 257 0.36 -11.12 16.25
CA TRP A 257 0.22 -11.22 17.71
C TRP A 257 -1.04 -11.99 18.15
N TRP A 258 -1.59 -12.83 17.29
CA TRP A 258 -2.69 -13.74 17.64
C TRP A 258 -2.63 -15.00 16.78
N ALA A 259 -2.53 -16.15 17.45
CA ALA A 259 -2.91 -17.46 16.95
C ALA A 259 -3.62 -18.18 18.12
#